data_AF-A0A2Z6CYG0-F1
#
_entry.id   AF-A0A2Z6CYG0-F1
#
_cell.length_a   1.000
_cell.length_b   1.000
_cell.length_c   1.000
_cell.angle_alpha   90.00
_cell.angle_beta   90.00
_cell.angle_gamma   90.00
#
_symmetry.space_group_name_H-M   'P 1'
#
loop_
_entity.id
_entity.type
_entity.pdbx_description
1 polymer ?
#
loop_
_entity_poly.entity_id
_entity_poly.type
_entity_poly.pdbx_seq_one_letter_code
_entity_poly.pdbx_strand_id
1 'polypeptide(L)'
;MLDDEYFAQRRKGAKMILTQRKPPDADAVVSLTLALTAEERTRSRHRFEMADGQVVFLRLPRGTVLRDGDILQDETDGSLMRIIAKPEPVLTVSATSSVLLMRAAYHLGNRHVAVEITPSYLRLSPDGVVKTMLAQLGLEIAEEIAPFQPELGAYGHHHPH
;
A
#
# COMPACT_ATOMS: atom_id res chain seq x y z
N MET A 1 -39.58 -7.75 9.25
CA MET A 1 -38.16 -7.98 9.56
C MET A 1 -37.53 -8.30 8.21
N LEU A 2 -36.65 -7.44 7.68
CA LEU A 2 -36.02 -7.69 6.38
C LEU A 2 -34.78 -8.54 6.63
N ASP A 3 -34.69 -9.69 5.96
CA ASP A 3 -33.63 -10.69 6.17
C ASP A 3 -32.29 -10.23 5.58
N ASP A 4 -31.19 -10.81 6.06
CA ASP A 4 -29.80 -10.50 5.64
C ASP A 4 -29.58 -10.60 4.11
N GLU A 5 -30.36 -11.43 3.43
CA GLU A 5 -30.35 -11.56 1.97
C GLU A 5 -30.78 -10.27 1.26
N TYR A 6 -31.74 -9.51 1.83
CA TYR A 6 -32.21 -8.24 1.27
C TYR A 6 -31.12 -7.15 1.29
N PHE A 7 -30.34 -7.09 2.37
CA PHE A 7 -29.19 -6.18 2.47
C PHE A 7 -28.03 -6.62 1.57
N ALA A 8 -27.81 -7.93 1.41
CA ALA A 8 -26.82 -8.47 0.48
C ALA A 8 -27.16 -8.16 -0.99
N GLN A 9 -28.44 -8.24 -1.38
CA GLN A 9 -28.90 -7.96 -2.74
C GLN A 9 -28.87 -6.48 -3.10
N ARG A 10 -29.05 -5.57 -2.13
CA ARG A 10 -28.93 -4.11 -2.36
C ARG A 10 -27.47 -3.65 -2.47
N ARG A 11 -26.51 -4.44 -1.98
CA ARG A 11 -25.06 -4.16 -2.07
C ARG A 11 -24.46 -4.54 -3.43
N LYS A 12 -25.04 -5.50 -4.15
CA LYS A 12 -24.63 -5.85 -5.52
C LYS A 12 -24.89 -4.66 -6.45
N GLY A 13 -23.84 -3.90 -6.75
CA GLY A 13 -23.89 -2.69 -7.59
C GLY A 13 -23.91 -1.37 -6.82
N ALA A 14 -23.84 -1.39 -5.49
CA ALA A 14 -23.73 -0.16 -4.69
C ALA A 14 -22.34 0.45 -4.84
N LYS A 15 -22.30 1.71 -5.28
CA LYS A 15 -21.07 2.50 -5.40
C LYS A 15 -20.65 2.96 -4.00
N MET A 16 -19.40 2.69 -3.62
CA MET A 16 -18.81 3.18 -2.39
C MET A 16 -17.84 4.33 -2.71
N ILE A 17 -17.92 5.44 -1.98
CA ILE A 17 -17.10 6.63 -2.18
C ILE A 17 -16.38 7.00 -0.88
N LEU A 18 -15.08 6.68 -0.85
CA LEU A 18 -14.21 6.80 0.30
C LEU A 18 -13.53 8.17 0.32
N THR A 19 -13.89 9.01 1.30
CA THR A 19 -13.45 10.41 1.37
C THR A 19 -12.57 10.73 2.57
N GLN A 20 -12.65 9.94 3.64
CA GLN A 20 -11.87 10.15 4.86
C GLN A 20 -10.98 8.96 5.15
N ARG A 21 -9.74 9.25 5.55
CA ARG A 21 -8.77 8.29 6.08
C ARG A 21 -8.70 8.44 7.60
N LYS A 22 -8.73 7.31 8.29
CA LYS A 22 -8.45 7.14 9.71
C LYS A 22 -7.23 6.23 9.86
N PRO A 23 -6.43 6.42 10.93
CA PRO A 23 -5.34 5.49 11.23
C PRO A 23 -5.89 4.07 11.47
N PRO A 24 -5.02 3.05 11.43
CA PRO A 24 -5.41 1.69 11.78
C PRO A 24 -6.03 1.62 13.18
N ASP A 25 -7.14 0.90 13.28
CA ASP A 25 -7.86 0.64 14.52
C ASP A 25 -8.27 -0.84 14.54
N ALA A 26 -7.83 -1.56 15.58
CA ALA A 26 -8.10 -2.98 15.76
C ALA A 26 -9.53 -3.23 16.23
N ASP A 27 -10.13 -2.27 16.94
CA ASP A 27 -11.49 -2.38 17.50
C ASP A 27 -12.57 -1.91 16.52
N ALA A 28 -12.16 -1.26 15.42
CA ALA A 28 -13.07 -0.83 14.38
C ALA A 28 -13.75 -2.03 13.70
N VAL A 29 -15.08 -2.03 13.76
CA VAL A 29 -15.93 -2.99 13.05
C VAL A 29 -15.91 -2.67 11.55
N VAL A 30 -15.07 -3.42 10.82
CA VAL A 30 -14.89 -3.28 9.38
C VAL A 30 -15.34 -4.57 8.70
N SER A 31 -16.31 -4.49 7.79
CA SER A 31 -16.81 -5.64 7.04
C SER A 31 -16.21 -5.78 5.64
N LEU A 32 -15.45 -4.78 5.16
CA LEU A 32 -14.90 -4.75 3.81
C LEU A 32 -13.40 -4.43 3.82
N THR A 33 -12.66 -5.06 2.94
CA THR A 33 -11.23 -4.81 2.75
C THR A 33 -10.93 -4.47 1.30
N LEU A 34 -9.98 -3.57 1.07
CA LEU A 34 -9.44 -3.27 -0.26
C LEU A 34 -7.94 -3.49 -0.26
N ALA A 35 -7.51 -4.53 -0.97
CA ALA A 35 -6.11 -4.88 -1.14
C ALA A 35 -5.50 -4.04 -2.26
N LEU A 36 -4.52 -3.19 -1.93
CA LEU A 36 -3.86 -2.28 -2.86
C LEU A 36 -2.35 -2.49 -2.86
N THR A 37 -1.74 -2.43 -4.05
CA THR A 37 -0.27 -2.37 -4.20
C THR A 37 0.31 -1.10 -3.59
N ALA A 38 1.63 -1.04 -3.40
CA ALA A 38 2.31 0.18 -2.98
C ALA A 38 2.00 1.37 -3.91
N GLU A 39 2.00 1.15 -5.23
CA GLU A 39 1.67 2.19 -6.22
C GLU A 39 0.20 2.64 -6.08
N GLU A 40 -0.74 1.70 -6.01
CA GLU A 40 -2.16 2.02 -5.88
C GLU A 40 -2.46 2.80 -4.60
N ARG A 41 -1.74 2.53 -3.50
CA ARG A 41 -1.86 3.27 -2.23
C ARG A 41 -1.39 4.72 -2.30
N THR A 42 -0.70 5.14 -3.36
CA THR A 42 -0.37 6.55 -3.60
C THR A 42 -1.49 7.33 -4.31
N ARG A 43 -2.52 6.64 -4.81
CA ARG A 43 -3.61 7.27 -5.58
C ARG A 43 -4.65 7.87 -4.64
N SER A 44 -4.68 9.20 -4.54
CA SER A 44 -5.72 9.90 -3.77
C SER A 44 -7.09 9.91 -4.45
N ARG A 45 -7.14 9.74 -5.79
CA ARG A 45 -8.37 9.72 -6.58
C ARG A 45 -8.32 8.60 -7.61
N HIS A 46 -9.12 7.56 -7.44
CA HIS A 46 -9.13 6.41 -8.33
C HIS A 46 -10.42 5.60 -8.22
N ARG A 47 -10.78 4.88 -9.29
CA ARG A 47 -11.88 3.91 -9.29
C ARG A 47 -11.28 2.51 -9.25
N PHE A 48 -11.63 1.74 -8.23
CA PHE A 48 -11.34 0.31 -8.13
C PHE A 48 -12.61 -0.50 -8.36
N GLU A 49 -12.43 -1.68 -8.93
CA GLU A 49 -13.48 -2.67 -9.11
C GLU A 49 -13.08 -3.92 -8.35
N MET A 50 -13.93 -4.33 -7.41
CA MET A 50 -13.71 -5.51 -6.58
C MET A 50 -14.13 -6.77 -7.33
N ALA A 51 -13.63 -7.93 -6.91
CA ALA A 51 -13.89 -9.21 -7.57
C ALA A 51 -15.37 -9.62 -7.58
N ASP A 52 -16.16 -9.09 -6.64
CA ASP A 52 -17.61 -9.29 -6.55
C ASP A 52 -18.43 -8.28 -7.39
N GLY A 53 -17.76 -7.39 -8.13
CA GLY A 53 -18.36 -6.35 -8.95
C GLY A 53 -18.68 -5.06 -8.19
N GLN A 54 -18.38 -4.96 -6.89
CA GLN A 54 -18.53 -3.71 -6.15
C GLN A 54 -17.53 -2.66 -6.68
N VAL A 55 -18.00 -1.44 -6.87
CA VAL A 55 -17.16 -0.33 -7.35
C VAL A 55 -16.85 0.62 -6.20
N VAL A 56 -15.55 0.86 -5.99
CA VAL A 56 -15.03 1.73 -4.93
C VAL A 56 -14.34 2.94 -5.56
N PHE A 57 -14.67 4.14 -5.09
CA PHE A 57 -14.03 5.38 -5.52
C PHE A 57 -13.24 5.99 -4.36
N LEU A 58 -11.93 6.13 -4.55
CA LEU A 58 -11.11 6.97 -3.67
C LEU A 58 -11.32 8.45 -4.05
N ARG A 59 -11.64 9.29 -3.06
CA ARG A 59 -11.73 10.74 -3.16
C ARG A 59 -11.08 11.40 -1.95
N LEU A 60 -9.81 11.07 -1.74
CA LEU A 60 -9.01 11.54 -0.61
C LEU A 60 -8.34 12.89 -0.93
N PRO A 61 -7.86 13.63 0.10
CA PRO A 61 -6.99 14.78 -0.09
C PRO A 61 -5.79 14.43 -0.96
N ARG A 62 -5.32 15.38 -1.78
CA ARG A 62 -4.13 15.18 -2.64
C ARG A 62 -2.91 14.88 -1.78
N GLY A 63 -2.05 13.99 -2.28
CA GLY A 63 -0.84 13.56 -1.55
C GLY A 63 -1.11 12.55 -0.42
N THR A 64 -2.36 12.11 -0.23
CA THR A 64 -2.64 11.03 0.72
C THR A 64 -1.98 9.74 0.24
N VAL A 65 -1.10 9.19 1.08
CA VAL A 65 -0.56 7.85 0.91
C VAL A 65 -1.17 6.93 1.95
N LEU A 66 -1.75 5.83 1.48
CA LEU A 66 -2.37 4.81 2.32
C LEU A 66 -1.32 3.82 2.83
N ARG A 67 -1.48 3.39 4.07
CA ARG A 67 -0.68 2.36 4.74
C ARG A 67 -1.53 1.11 4.97
N ASP A 68 -0.84 0.00 5.22
CA ASP A 68 -1.52 -1.21 5.64
C ASP A 68 -2.32 -0.94 6.93
N GLY A 69 -3.54 -1.46 6.98
CA GLY A 69 -4.44 -1.30 8.13
C GLY A 69 -5.19 0.03 8.18
N ASP A 70 -4.86 1.04 7.37
CA ASP A 70 -5.61 2.30 7.33
C ASP A 70 -7.11 2.03 7.10
N ILE A 71 -7.95 2.83 7.71
CA ILE A 71 -9.41 2.70 7.60
C ILE A 71 -9.94 3.86 6.79
N LEU A 72 -10.70 3.55 5.75
CA LEU A 72 -11.39 4.52 4.93
C LEU A 72 -12.88 4.52 5.24
N GLN A 73 -13.48 5.71 5.26
CA GLN A 73 -14.92 5.89 5.53
C GLN A 73 -15.66 6.34 4.28
N ASP A 74 -16.79 5.68 4.00
CA ASP A 74 -17.74 6.02 2.95
C ASP A 74 -18.51 7.31 3.29
N GLU A 75 -18.73 8.18 2.31
CA GLU A 75 -19.46 9.45 2.51
C GLU A 75 -21.00 9.31 2.56
N THR A 76 -21.55 8.20 2.05
CA THR A 76 -23.00 7.95 1.89
C THR A 76 -23.61 7.37 3.15
N ASP A 77 -23.04 6.29 3.68
CA ASP A 77 -23.58 5.54 4.84
C ASP A 77 -22.62 5.46 6.02
N GLY A 78 -21.41 6.01 5.89
CA GLY A 78 -20.40 6.00 6.93
C GLY A 78 -19.73 4.64 7.14
N SER A 79 -19.99 3.65 6.28
CA SER A 79 -19.36 2.34 6.33
C SER A 79 -17.83 2.44 6.25
N LEU A 80 -17.17 1.48 6.88
CA LEU A 80 -15.72 1.44 6.99
C LEU A 80 -15.14 0.36 6.07
N MET A 81 -14.01 0.67 5.45
CA MET A 81 -13.23 -0.24 4.65
C MET A 81 -11.76 -0.19 5.09
N ARG A 82 -11.15 -1.35 5.33
CA ARG A 82 -9.74 -1.45 5.73
C ARG A 82 -8.86 -1.65 4.50
N ILE A 83 -7.77 -0.90 4.43
CA ILE A 83 -6.74 -1.08 3.42
C ILE A 83 -5.84 -2.23 3.84
N ILE A 84 -5.56 -3.13 2.90
CA ILE A 84 -4.59 -4.20 3.06
C ILE A 84 -3.48 -3.97 2.05
N ALA A 85 -2.22 -4.04 2.48
CA ALA A 85 -1.08 -4.05 1.57
C ALA A 85 -1.12 -5.36 0.77
N LYS A 86 -1.47 -5.24 -0.51
CA LYS A 86 -1.57 -6.39 -1.42
C LYS A 86 -0.19 -7.01 -1.61
N PRO A 87 -0.03 -8.34 -1.43
CA PRO A 87 1.19 -9.01 -1.82
C PRO A 87 1.47 -8.80 -3.31
N GLU A 88 2.67 -8.35 -3.62
CA GLU A 88 3.11 -8.04 -4.98
C GLU A 88 4.55 -8.50 -5.22
N PRO A 89 4.99 -8.65 -6.48
CA PRO A 89 6.38 -8.98 -6.78
C PRO A 89 7.34 -7.96 -6.19
N VAL A 90 8.34 -8.46 -5.47
CA VAL A 90 9.39 -7.67 -4.83
C VAL A 90 10.74 -8.37 -4.88
N LEU A 91 11.79 -7.57 -4.72
CA LEU A 91 13.12 -8.02 -4.33
C LEU A 91 13.26 -7.75 -2.83
N THR A 92 13.54 -8.77 -2.04
CA THR A 92 13.96 -8.63 -0.63
C THR A 92 15.46 -8.82 -0.58
N VAL A 93 16.15 -7.85 -0.01
CA VAL A 93 17.60 -7.73 -0.02
C VAL A 93 18.10 -7.77 1.41
N SER A 94 18.93 -8.75 1.73
CA SER A 94 19.49 -8.97 3.07
C SER A 94 21.02 -8.95 3.05
N ALA A 95 21.60 -8.74 4.22
CA ALA A 95 23.04 -8.88 4.43
C ALA A 95 23.33 -9.25 5.88
N THR A 96 24.45 -9.94 6.09
CA THR A 96 24.98 -10.21 7.44
C THR A 96 25.53 -8.95 8.12
N SER A 97 25.85 -7.91 7.36
CA SER A 97 26.37 -6.64 7.85
C SER A 97 25.36 -5.51 7.64
N SER A 98 24.96 -4.85 8.73
CA SER A 98 24.06 -3.69 8.69
C SER A 98 24.64 -2.53 7.87
N VAL A 99 25.97 -2.38 7.84
CA VAL A 99 26.66 -1.37 7.03
C VAL A 99 26.44 -1.62 5.53
N LEU A 100 26.32 -2.87 5.11
CA LEU A 100 26.07 -3.19 3.71
C LEU A 100 24.65 -2.80 3.29
N LEU A 101 23.64 -3.05 4.15
CA LEU A 101 22.27 -2.56 3.94
C LEU A 101 22.22 -1.03 3.91
N MET A 102 22.94 -0.33 4.80
CA MET A 102 23.01 1.14 4.77
C MET A 102 23.60 1.68 3.46
N ARG A 103 24.68 1.06 2.95
CA ARG A 103 25.26 1.42 1.64
C ARG A 103 24.27 1.17 0.50
N ALA A 104 23.56 0.05 0.53
CA ALA A 104 22.53 -0.28 -0.44
C ALA A 104 21.41 0.78 -0.45
N ALA A 105 20.88 1.13 0.73
CA ALA A 105 19.85 2.17 0.88
C ALA A 105 20.32 3.52 0.34
N TYR A 106 21.58 3.90 0.59
CA TYR A 106 22.17 5.12 0.02
C TYR A 106 22.18 5.09 -1.51
N HIS A 107 22.64 4.00 -2.14
CA HIS A 107 22.68 3.89 -3.59
C HIS A 107 21.29 3.84 -4.24
N LEU A 108 20.31 3.23 -3.58
CA LEU A 108 18.91 3.19 -4.01
C LEU A 108 18.26 4.57 -3.91
N GLY A 109 18.50 5.28 -2.80
CA GLY A 109 18.04 6.66 -2.60
C GLY A 109 18.57 7.62 -3.66
N ASN A 110 19.87 7.52 -4.00
CA ASN A 110 20.48 8.30 -5.09
C ASN A 110 19.88 8.03 -6.48
N ARG A 111 19.15 6.92 -6.64
CA ARG A 111 18.45 6.55 -7.88
C ARG A 111 16.95 6.81 -7.81
N HIS A 112 16.46 7.40 -6.72
CA HIS A 112 15.03 7.61 -6.46
C HIS A 112 14.20 6.32 -6.54
N VAL A 113 14.78 5.18 -6.13
CA VAL A 113 14.06 3.92 -6.02
C VAL A 113 13.21 3.95 -4.74
N ALA A 114 11.94 3.57 -4.83
CA ALA A 114 11.10 3.37 -3.65
C ALA A 114 11.60 2.14 -2.88
N VAL A 115 11.85 2.28 -1.58
CA VAL A 115 12.45 1.24 -0.74
C VAL A 115 11.72 1.16 0.58
N GLU A 116 11.35 -0.05 0.97
CA GLU A 116 10.96 -0.39 2.35
C GLU A 116 12.23 -0.73 3.12
N ILE A 117 12.40 -0.12 4.28
CA ILE A 117 13.63 -0.22 5.07
C ILE A 117 13.29 -0.86 6.41
N THR A 118 14.00 -1.94 6.73
CA THR A 118 13.91 -2.58 8.05
C THR A 118 15.31 -2.82 8.62
N PRO A 119 15.43 -3.21 9.90
CA PRO A 119 16.74 -3.54 10.48
C PRO A 119 17.45 -4.73 9.81
N SER A 120 16.71 -5.62 9.14
CA SER A 120 17.23 -6.88 8.60
C SER A 120 17.19 -7.00 7.08
N TYR A 121 16.38 -6.18 6.40
CA TYR A 121 16.25 -6.20 4.95
C TYR A 121 15.86 -4.84 4.36
N LEU A 122 16.18 -4.67 3.07
CA LEU A 122 15.56 -3.69 2.19
C LEU A 122 14.63 -4.40 1.22
N ARG A 123 13.49 -3.79 0.90
CA ARG A 123 12.58 -4.33 -0.11
C ARG A 123 12.25 -3.28 -1.16
N LEU A 124 12.14 -3.71 -2.41
CA LEU A 124 11.89 -2.85 -3.57
C LEU A 124 11.16 -3.61 -4.67
N SER A 125 10.55 -2.89 -5.60
CA SER A 125 9.97 -3.51 -6.81
C SER A 125 11.06 -4.11 -7.70
N PRO A 126 10.78 -5.20 -8.44
CA PRO A 126 11.75 -5.84 -9.33
C PRO A 126 12.24 -4.92 -10.44
N ASP A 127 13.56 -4.72 -10.48
CA ASP A 127 14.27 -4.02 -11.55
C ASP A 127 15.61 -4.73 -11.81
N GLY A 128 15.85 -5.14 -13.06
CA GLY A 128 17.03 -5.92 -13.42
C GLY A 128 18.35 -5.18 -13.29
N VAL A 129 18.36 -3.86 -13.54
CA VAL A 129 19.55 -3.01 -13.42
C VAL A 129 19.91 -2.82 -11.95
N VAL A 130 18.91 -2.50 -11.12
CA VAL A 130 19.07 -2.33 -9.67
C VAL A 130 19.46 -3.65 -9.02
N LYS A 131 18.82 -4.76 -9.38
CA LYS A 131 19.19 -6.10 -8.90
C LYS A 131 20.66 -6.42 -9.17
N THR A 132 21.13 -6.15 -10.39
CA THR A 132 22.54 -6.39 -10.77
C THR A 132 23.50 -5.55 -9.92
N MET A 133 23.19 -4.27 -9.72
CA MET A 133 23.98 -3.38 -8.86
C MET A 133 24.03 -3.89 -7.41
N LEU A 134 22.90 -4.30 -6.85
CA LEU A 134 22.82 -4.83 -5.48
C LEU A 134 23.62 -6.13 -5.31
N ALA A 135 23.58 -7.01 -6.31
CA ALA A 135 24.39 -8.22 -6.32
C ALA A 135 25.90 -7.90 -6.38
N GLN A 136 26.31 -6.90 -7.17
CA GLN A 136 27.70 -6.44 -7.22
C GLN A 136 28.19 -5.81 -5.91
N LEU A 137 27.28 -5.26 -5.10
CA LEU A 137 27.58 -4.81 -3.74
C LEU A 137 27.74 -5.97 -2.74
N GLY A 138 27.47 -7.21 -3.14
CA GLY A 138 27.59 -8.40 -2.31
C GLY A 138 26.38 -8.67 -1.42
N LEU A 139 25.20 -8.15 -1.78
CA LEU A 139 23.96 -8.43 -1.06
C LEU A 139 23.33 -9.75 -1.50
N GLU A 140 22.61 -10.38 -0.57
CA GLU A 140 21.73 -11.50 -0.86
C GLU A 140 20.38 -10.96 -1.34
N ILE A 141 19.84 -11.53 -2.42
CA ILE A 141 18.60 -11.05 -3.05
C ILE A 141 17.65 -12.23 -3.24
N ALA A 142 16.45 -12.11 -2.68
CA ALA A 142 15.34 -13.03 -2.89
C ALA A 142 14.25 -12.35 -3.76
N GLU A 143 13.72 -13.08 -4.73
CA GLU A 143 12.51 -12.70 -5.46
C GLU A 143 11.30 -13.32 -4.77
N GLU A 144 10.34 -12.49 -4.36
CA GLU A 144 9.21 -12.93 -3.54
C GLU A 144 7.90 -12.24 -3.96
N ILE A 145 6.78 -12.81 -3.53
CA ILE A 145 5.49 -12.13 -3.52
C ILE A 145 5.18 -11.76 -2.07
N ALA A 146 5.30 -10.48 -1.73
CA ALA A 146 5.11 -10.01 -0.35
C ALA A 146 4.47 -8.62 -0.33
N PRO A 147 3.80 -8.23 0.76
CA PRO A 147 3.40 -6.85 0.97
C PRO A 147 4.62 -5.92 0.92
N PHE A 148 4.48 -4.79 0.24
CA PHE A 148 5.56 -3.82 0.08
C PHE A 148 5.15 -2.47 0.63
N GLN A 149 5.86 -1.94 1.63
CA GLN A 149 5.57 -0.64 2.26
C GLN A 149 6.76 0.32 2.17
N PRO A 150 7.00 0.93 1.00
CA PRO A 150 8.13 1.83 0.84
C PRO A 150 8.06 3.02 1.80
N GLU A 151 9.23 3.52 2.16
CA GLU A 151 9.38 4.80 2.85
C GLU A 151 8.83 5.94 1.99
N LEU A 152 8.23 6.91 2.65
CA LEU A 152 7.81 8.13 1.97
C LEU A 152 9.08 8.92 1.65
N GLY A 153 9.25 9.31 0.38
CA GLY A 153 10.35 10.20 0.01
C GLY A 153 10.31 11.50 0.83
N ALA A 154 11.49 12.08 1.09
CA ALA A 154 11.66 13.24 1.96
C ALA A 154 10.81 14.48 1.57
N TYR A 155 10.28 14.53 0.34
CA TYR A 155 9.51 15.65 -0.20
C TYR A 155 8.00 15.35 -0.36
N GLY A 156 7.50 14.25 0.22
CA GLY A 156 6.10 13.84 0.17
C GLY A 156 5.11 14.75 0.91
N HIS A 157 5.60 15.75 1.67
CA HIS A 157 4.79 16.78 2.30
C HIS A 157 4.77 18.06 1.47
N HIS A 158 4.06 18.05 0.33
CA HIS A 158 3.58 19.32 -0.23
C HIS A 158 2.42 19.78 0.66
N HIS A 159 2.73 20.62 1.64
CA HIS A 159 1.74 21.41 2.36
C HIS A 159 0.91 22.18 1.32
N PRO A 160 -0.44 22.17 1.40
CA PRO A 160 -1.23 23.12 0.65
C PRO A 160 -0.96 24.51 1.22
N HIS A 161 -0.41 25.39 0.41
CA HIS A 161 -0.57 26.84 0.60
C HIS A 161 -1.97 27.25 0.12
#